data_AF-A0A8J6QL69-F1
#
_entry.id   AF-A0A8J6QL69-F1
#
_cell.length_a   1.000
_cell.length_b   1.000
_cell.length_c   1.000
_cell.angle_alpha   90.00
_cell.angle_beta   90.00
_cell.angle_gamma   90.00
#
_symmetry.space_group_name_H-M   'P 1'
#
loop_
_entity.id
_entity.type
_entity.pdbx_description
1 polymer ?
#
loop_
_entity_poly.entity_id
_entity_poly.type
_entity_poly.pdbx_seq_one_letter_code
_entity_poly.pdbx_strand_id
1 'polypeptide(L)' 'MRKIIVANINSALSEELNKGKHHLEFELEKTSELLSNGWHIIDYYIVNTSDSLFSFSIVYILEKT' A
#
# COMPACT_ATOMS: atom_id res chain seq x y z
N MET A 1 -19.81 7.30 -3.80
CA MET A 1 -19.16 7.66 -2.51
C MET A 1 -17.66 7.39 -2.61
N ARG A 2 -16.78 8.18 -1.96
CA ARG A 2 -15.31 8.03 -2.00
C ARG A 2 -14.71 7.66 -0.63
N LYS A 3 -13.65 6.85 -0.63
CA LYS A 3 -12.83 6.50 0.54
C LYS A 3 -11.35 6.56 0.21
N ILE A 4 -10.54 6.88 1.22
CA ILE A 4 -9.08 6.88 1.11
C ILE A 4 -8.54 5.86 2.12
N ILE A 5 -7.62 5.00 1.68
CA ILE A 5 -6.89 4.07 2.54
C ILE A 5 -5.41 4.41 2.44
N VAL A 6 -4.74 4.50 3.58
CA VAL A 6 -3.28 4.64 3.65
C VAL A 6 -2.70 3.35 4.20
N ALA A 7 -1.90 2.68 3.37
CA ALA A 7 -1.16 1.49 3.72
C ALA A 7 0.29 1.87 4.01
N ASN A 8 0.68 1.81 5.29
CA ASN A 8 2.05 2.09 5.69
C ASN A 8 2.88 0.82 5.56
N ILE A 9 3.87 0.85 4.69
CA ILE A 9 4.82 -0.23 4.49
C ILE A 9 6.11 0.22 5.16
N ASN A 10 6.32 -0.29 6.37
CA ASN A 10 7.57 -0.12 7.09
C ASN A 10 8.28 -1.47 7.15
N SER A 11 9.34 -1.61 6.37
CA SER A 11 10.12 -2.82 6.37
C SER A 11 11.01 -2.86 7.64
N ALA A 12 10.69 -3.75 8.57
CA ALA A 12 11.70 -4.35 9.44
C ALA A 12 12.66 -5.27 8.64
N LEU A 13 12.42 -5.43 7.33
CA LEU A 13 13.10 -6.28 6.36
C LEU A 13 14.37 -5.65 5.76
N SER A 14 14.95 -4.62 6.40
CA SER A 14 16.06 -3.84 5.84
C SER A 14 17.29 -4.68 5.45
N GLU A 15 17.52 -5.81 6.14
CA GLU A 15 18.64 -6.72 5.84
C GLU A 15 18.39 -7.57 4.60
N GLU A 16 17.16 -8.04 4.39
CA GLU A 16 16.82 -8.86 3.22
C GLU A 16 16.66 -7.99 1.97
N LEU A 17 16.07 -6.79 2.10
CA LEU A 17 15.86 -5.87 0.97
C LEU A 17 17.18 -5.38 0.32
N ASN A 18 18.27 -5.35 1.07
CA ASN A 18 19.61 -5.00 0.57
C ASN A 18 20.22 -6.07 -0.35
N LYS A 19 19.65 -7.28 -0.46
CA LYS A 19 20.21 -8.38 -1.26
C LYS A 19 19.85 -8.35 -2.75
N GLY A 20 19.04 -7.37 -3.18
CA GLY A 20 18.87 -7.04 -4.59
C GLY A 20 17.69 -7.75 -5.25
N LYS A 21 16.65 -6.94 -5.56
CA LYS A 21 15.38 -7.27 -6.22
C LYS A 21 14.44 -8.15 -5.39
N HIS A 22 13.57 -7.47 -4.65
CA HIS A 22 12.46 -8.10 -3.94
C HIS A 22 11.15 -7.59 -4.52
N HIS A 23 10.32 -8.52 -4.98
CA HIS A 23 8.90 -8.28 -5.16
C HIS A 23 8.29 -8.31 -3.77
N LEU A 24 7.80 -7.17 -3.30
CA LEU A 24 7.10 -7.09 -2.02
C LEU A 24 5.61 -7.27 -2.29
N GLU A 25 5.06 -8.41 -1.89
CA GLU A 25 3.62 -8.65 -1.88
C GLU A 25 3.07 -8.30 -0.50
N PHE A 26 2.09 -7.40 -0.46
CA PHE A 26 1.37 -7.06 0.76
C PHE A 26 -0.11 -7.30 0.52
N GLU A 27 -0.72 -8.13 1.36
CA GLU A 27 -2.16 -8.22 1.44
C GLU A 27 -2.67 -7.30 2.54
N LEU A 28 -3.35 -6.24 2.14
CA LEU A 28 -3.91 -5.26 3.08
C LEU A 28 -5.34 -5.68 3.40
N GLU A 29 -5.55 -6.32 4.55
CA GLU A 29 -6.85 -6.87 4.97
C GLU A 29 -8.01 -5.90 4.75
N LYS A 30 -7.82 -4.64 5.12
CA LYS A 30 -8.85 -3.58 4.97
C LYS A 30 -9.13 -3.19 3.51
N THR A 31 -8.11 -3.25 2.66
CA THR A 31 -8.29 -3.05 1.22
C THR A 31 -9.02 -4.25 0.61
N SER A 32 -8.61 -5.48 0.94
CA SER A 32 -9.28 -6.71 0.49
C SER A 32 -10.76 -6.76 0.91
N GLU A 33 -11.07 -6.38 2.16
CA GLU A 33 -12.44 -6.28 2.66
C GLU A 33 -13.27 -5.27 1.85
N LEU A 34 -12.73 -4.07 1.58
CA LEU A 34 -13.43 -3.04 0.84
C LEU A 34 -13.65 -3.44 -0.63
N LEU A 35 -12.65 -4.05 -1.26
CA LEU A 35 -12.79 -4.60 -2.62
C LEU A 35 -13.88 -5.67 -2.68
N SER A 36 -13.93 -6.58 -1.71
CA SER A 36 -14.96 -7.62 -1.61
C SER A 36 -16.36 -7.03 -1.37
N ASN A 37 -16.43 -5.89 -0.68
CA ASN A 37 -17.65 -5.11 -0.47
C ASN A 37 -18.05 -4.26 -1.69
N GLY A 38 -17.43 -4.45 -2.86
CA GLY A 38 -17.76 -3.76 -4.10
C GLY A 38 -17.23 -2.33 -4.20
N TRP A 39 -16.17 -2.00 -3.47
CA TRP A 39 -15.41 -0.78 -3.72
C TRP A 39 -14.39 -1.02 -4.83
N HIS A 40 -14.08 0.00 -5.62
CA HIS A 40 -13.12 -0.08 -6.70
C HIS A 40 -12.00 0.93 -6.47
N ILE A 41 -10.74 0.50 -6.63
CA ILE A 41 -9.59 1.42 -6.65
C ILE A 41 -9.66 2.20 -7.96
N ILE A 42 -9.71 3.53 -7.87
CA ILE A 42 -9.73 4.43 -9.02
C ILE A 42 -8.39 5.12 -9.24
N ASP A 43 -7.57 5.22 -8.18
CA ASP A 43 -6.26 5.85 -8.23
C ASP A 43 -5.40 5.38 -7.05
N TYR A 44 -4.07 5.51 -7.18
CA TYR A 44 -3.14 5.27 -6.08
C TYR A 44 -1.90 6.16 -6.14
N TYR A 45 -1.35 6.48 -4.97
CA TYR A 45 -0.12 7.25 -4.83
C TYR A 45 0.86 6.51 -3.93
N ILE A 46 2.14 6.52 -4.30
CA ILE A 46 3.22 6.04 -3.44
C ILE A 46 3.90 7.26 -2.84
N VAL A 47 3.93 7.32 -1.51
CA VAL A 47 4.50 8.42 -0.73
C VAL A 47 5.66 7.86 0.09
N ASN A 48 6.88 8.26 -0.22
CA ASN A 48 8.04 7.89 0.59
C ASN A 48 8.03 8.71 1.88
N THR A 49 8.05 8.04 3.03
CA THR A 49 7.87 8.68 4.34
C THR A 49 9.18 8.98 5.08
N SER A 50 10.34 8.67 4.49
CA SER A 50 11.67 8.98 5.03
C SER A 50 12.76 8.95 3.96
N ASP A 51 14.00 9.35 4.33
CA ASP A 51 15.22 9.15 3.53
C ASP A 51 15.60 7.66 3.34
N SER A 52 14.78 6.72 3.82
CA SER A 52 14.93 5.28 3.60
C SER A 52 14.25 4.86 2.31
N LEU A 53 14.97 4.12 1.45
CA LEU A 53 14.43 3.48 0.24
C LEU A 53 13.37 2.41 0.53
N PHE A 54 13.16 2.05 1.81
CA PHE A 54 12.37 0.88 2.22
C PHE A 54 11.17 1.21 3.11
N SER A 55 10.88 2.50 3.30
CA SER A 55 9.73 2.97 4.09
C SER A 55 8.88 3.90 3.23
N PHE A 56 7.71 3.39 2.82
CA PHE A 56 6.78 4.13 1.98
C PHE A 56 5.33 3.83 2.38
N SER A 57 4.43 4.70 1.98
CA SER A 57 3.01 4.54 2.15
C SER A 57 2.36 4.47 0.78
N ILE A 58 1.41 3.54 0.59
CA ILE A 58 0.54 3.54 -0.58
C ILE A 58 -0.81 4.13 -0.16
N VAL A 59 -1.24 5.18 -0.85
CA VAL A 59 -2.53 5.81 -0.67
C VAL A 59 -3.46 5.32 -1.78
N TYR A 60 -4.47 4.52 -1.44
CA TYR A 60 -5.50 4.08 -2.38
C TYR A 60 -6.71 5.00 -2.31
N ILE A 61 -7.20 5.42 -3.47
CA ILE A 61 -8.47 6.12 -3.62
C ILE A 61 -9.49 5.11 -4.12
N LEU A 62 -10.56 4.91 -3.36
CA LEU A 62 -11.62 3.98 -3.70
C LEU A 62 -12.95 4.71 -3.93
N GLU A 63 -13.72 4.20 -4.88
CA GLU A 63 -15.06 4.67 -5.19
C GLU A 63 -16.05 3.50 -5.22
N LYS A 64 -17.27 3.77 -4.75
CA LYS A 64 -18.41 2.86 -4.85
C LYS A 64 -19.63 3.67 -5.25
N THR A 65 -20.33 3.23 -6.30
CA THR A 65 -21.53 3.87 -6.84
C THR A 65 -22.69 3.77 -5.87
#